data_AF-A0A2E8XPT2-F1
#
_entry.id   AF-A0A2E8XPT2-F1
#
_cell.length_a   1.000
_cell.length_b   1.000
_cell.length_c   1.000
_cell.angle_alpha   90.00
_cell.angle_beta   90.00
_cell.angle_gamma   90.00
#
_symmetry.space_group_name_H-M   'P 1'
#
loop_
_entity.id
_entity.type
_entity.pdbx_description
1 polymer ?
#
loop_
_entity_poly.entity_id
_entity_poly.type
_entity_poly.pdbx_seq_one_letter_code
_entity_poly.pdbx_strand_id
1 'polypeptide(L)'
;MRLCRKRLELSRDGLTTLSAVCETCSRNSRGFEVAQVEIRINGRDYRIACEDGQESHLSNLAKYLDGKVDELVNEVGQIGDTSLMVMAGLLVTDELSDTREELEEARNDTAREAQSAIDDTEERLATRIDGLSERIEKLADLLAAD
;
A
#
# COMPACT_ATOMS: atom_id res chain seq x y z
N MET A 1 -1.38 -28.41 -5.28
CA MET A 1 -2.67 -27.68 -5.17
C MET A 1 -3.70 -28.49 -4.39
N ARG A 2 -3.66 -28.44 -3.06
CA ARG A 2 -4.79 -28.85 -2.20
C ARG A 2 -4.98 -27.78 -1.15
N LEU A 3 -6.21 -27.29 -1.08
CA LEU A 3 -6.68 -26.22 -0.22
C LEU A 3 -6.39 -26.55 1.26
N CYS A 4 -5.53 -25.79 1.93
CA CYS A 4 -5.53 -25.73 3.39
C CYS A 4 -6.51 -24.62 3.81
N ARG A 5 -7.74 -25.10 4.04
CA ARG A 5 -8.93 -24.43 4.52
C ARG A 5 -8.62 -23.46 5.69
N LYS A 6 -8.85 -22.16 5.50
CA LYS A 6 -9.00 -21.16 6.58
C LYS A 6 -10.14 -21.60 7.50
N ARG A 7 -9.82 -22.11 8.68
CA ARG A 7 -10.74 -22.16 9.81
C ARG A 7 -10.19 -21.18 10.84
N LEU A 8 -10.80 -20.00 10.94
CA LEU A 8 -10.65 -19.12 12.10
C LEU A 8 -11.28 -19.87 13.28
N GLU A 9 -10.48 -20.40 14.18
CA GLU A 9 -10.96 -20.72 15.52
C GLU A 9 -10.66 -19.50 16.40
N LEU A 10 -11.71 -18.74 16.70
CA LEU A 10 -11.72 -17.74 17.77
C LEU A 10 -11.62 -18.50 19.09
N SER A 11 -10.39 -18.65 19.60
CA SER A 11 -10.17 -19.12 20.97
C SER A 11 -10.59 -18.03 21.96
N ARG A 12 -11.34 -18.45 22.97
CA ARG A 12 -12.14 -17.62 23.88
C ARG A 12 -11.41 -17.32 25.20
N ASP A 13 -10.10 -17.41 25.21
CA ASP A 13 -9.30 -17.29 26.42
C ASP A 13 -8.57 -15.95 26.41
N GLY A 14 -9.05 -15.01 27.22
CA GLY A 14 -8.54 -13.65 27.38
C GLY A 14 -7.16 -13.60 28.05
N LEU A 15 -6.14 -14.20 27.44
CA LEU A 15 -4.73 -13.95 27.74
C LEU A 15 -3.98 -13.57 26.47
N THR A 16 -3.45 -12.36 26.51
CA THR A 16 -2.55 -11.71 25.55
C THR A 16 -1.23 -12.47 25.38
N THR A 17 -1.24 -13.54 24.58
CA THR A 17 -0.05 -13.98 23.84
C THR A 17 -0.47 -14.47 22.45
N LEU A 18 -0.21 -13.67 21.42
CA LEU A 18 -0.32 -14.06 20.02
C LEU A 18 0.87 -14.98 19.68
N SER A 19 0.86 -16.17 20.25
CA SER A 19 1.66 -17.30 19.76
C SER A 19 0.86 -17.97 18.64
N ALA A 20 0.96 -17.43 17.42
CA ALA A 20 0.47 -18.12 16.23
C ALA A 20 1.42 -19.27 15.89
N VAL A 21 1.40 -20.34 16.68
CA VAL A 21 2.04 -21.60 16.30
C VAL A 21 1.01 -22.39 15.51
N CYS A 22 1.25 -22.50 14.20
CA CYS A 22 0.62 -23.51 13.36
C CYS A 22 1.04 -24.89 13.90
N GLU A 23 0.11 -25.58 14.57
CA GLU A 23 0.31 -26.89 15.23
C GLU A 23 0.80 -28.02 14.31
N THR A 24 0.99 -27.78 13.01
CA THR A 24 1.52 -28.75 12.06
C THR A 24 2.97 -28.52 11.64
N CYS A 25 3.66 -27.49 12.14
CA CYS A 25 5.09 -27.24 11.87
C CYS A 25 6.03 -27.71 13.00
N SER A 26 5.61 -28.68 13.82
CA SER A 26 6.42 -29.25 14.91
C SER A 26 7.26 -30.46 14.45
N ARG A 27 8.08 -30.31 13.39
CA ARG A 27 9.05 -31.37 13.04
C ARG A 27 10.30 -30.98 12.24
N ASN A 28 10.68 -29.71 12.15
CA ASN A 28 12.02 -29.38 11.63
C ASN A 28 12.63 -28.17 12.35
N SER A 29 13.19 -28.45 13.52
CA SER A 29 14.00 -27.54 14.32
C SER A 29 15.35 -27.31 13.66
N ARG A 30 15.43 -26.36 12.72
CA ARG A 30 16.67 -25.64 12.40
C ARG A 30 16.34 -24.16 12.46
N GLY A 31 17.00 -23.47 13.38
CA GLY A 31 16.61 -22.15 13.90
C GLY A 31 16.38 -21.09 12.84
N PHE A 32 15.26 -20.39 12.98
CA PHE A 32 15.09 -19.07 12.40
C PHE A 32 15.61 -18.10 13.47
N GLU A 33 16.82 -17.57 13.28
CA GLU A 33 17.38 -16.55 14.17
C GLU A 33 16.58 -15.27 13.92
N VAL A 34 15.55 -15.04 14.73
CA VAL A 34 14.77 -13.80 14.70
C VAL A 34 15.59 -12.71 15.37
N ALA A 35 16.08 -11.75 14.59
CA ALA A 35 16.61 -10.52 15.16
C ALA A 35 15.49 -9.84 15.97
N GLN A 36 15.75 -9.52 17.23
CA GLN A 36 14.82 -8.78 18.08
C GLN A 36 15.28 -7.33 18.16
N VAL A 37 14.37 -6.41 17.87
CA VAL A 37 14.59 -4.98 18.01
C VAL A 37 13.78 -4.48 19.19
N GLU A 38 14.45 -3.77 20.10
CA GLU A 38 13.80 -3.06 21.20
C GLU A 38 13.44 -1.65 20.73
N ILE A 39 12.16 -1.31 20.85
CA ILE A 39 11.62 0.01 20.54
C ILE A 39 10.97 0.59 21.79
N ARG A 40 10.91 1.92 21.87
CA ARG A 40 10.24 2.63 22.97
C ARG A 40 9.07 3.42 22.42
N ILE A 41 7.91 3.26 23.04
CA ILE A 41 6.70 4.05 22.73
C ILE A 41 6.07 4.50 24.04
N ASN A 42 5.84 5.80 24.20
CA ASN A 42 5.29 6.45 25.38
C ASN A 42 6.03 6.03 26.68
N GLY A 43 7.35 5.90 26.60
CA GLY A 43 8.20 5.49 27.73
C GLY A 43 8.16 4.00 28.09
N ARG A 44 7.44 3.15 27.32
CA ARG A 44 7.46 1.69 27.48
C ARG A 44 8.32 1.03 26.41
N ASP A 45 9.13 0.07 26.83
CA ASP A 45 9.95 -0.73 25.93
C ASP A 45 9.16 -1.93 25.40
N TYR A 46 9.16 -2.11 24.08
CA TYR A 46 8.54 -3.23 23.36
C TYR A 46 9.61 -3.95 22.55
N ARG A 47 9.54 -5.28 22.51
CA ARG A 47 10.44 -6.11 21.70
C ARG A 47 9.68 -6.69 20.53
N ILE A 48 10.12 -6.37 19.32
CA ILE A 48 9.51 -6.85 18.08
C ILE A 48 10.52 -7.72 17.33
N ALA A 49 10.05 -8.87 16.85
CA ALA A 49 10.82 -9.72 15.96
C ALA A 49 10.85 -9.10 14.56
N CYS A 50 12.04 -8.93 14.01
CA CYS A 50 12.32 -8.29 12.75
C CYS A 50 13.10 -9.25 11.85
N GLU A 51 12.91 -9.13 10.54
CA GLU A 51 13.77 -9.78 9.56
C GLU A 51 15.04 -8.93 9.36
N ASP A 52 16.15 -9.58 9.00
CA ASP A 52 17.44 -8.90 8.85
C ASP A 52 17.36 -7.73 7.86
N GLY A 53 17.83 -6.56 8.26
CA GLY A 53 17.88 -5.35 7.43
C GLY A 53 16.64 -4.46 7.50
N GLN A 54 15.59 -4.84 8.25
CA GLN A 54 14.39 -4.01 8.47
C GLN A 54 14.44 -3.21 9.78
N GLU A 55 15.51 -3.31 10.56
CA GLU A 55 15.60 -2.73 11.91
C GLU A 55 15.51 -1.20 11.89
N SER A 56 16.17 -0.57 10.91
CA SER A 56 16.11 0.89 10.74
C SER A 56 14.73 1.36 10.34
N HIS A 57 14.02 0.62 9.48
CA HIS A 57 12.67 0.97 9.07
C HIS A 57 11.70 0.86 10.25
N LEU A 58 11.81 -0.23 11.02
CA LEU A 58 11.01 -0.44 12.22
C LEU A 58 11.28 0.61 13.30
N SER A 59 12.53 1.02 13.50
CA SER A 59 12.87 2.13 14.41
C SER A 59 12.23 3.45 13.99
N ASN A 60 12.18 3.74 12.69
CA ASN A 60 11.54 4.96 12.17
C ASN A 60 10.02 4.92 12.34
N LEU A 61 9.39 3.77 12.08
CA LEU A 61 7.95 3.58 12.34
C LEU A 61 7.61 3.73 13.83
N ALA A 62 8.45 3.19 14.72
CA ALA A 62 8.27 3.34 16.15
C ALA A 62 8.35 4.81 16.60
N LYS A 63 9.34 5.57 16.11
CA LYS A 63 9.45 7.02 16.38
C LYS A 63 8.24 7.80 15.87
N TYR A 64 7.72 7.43 14.70
CA TYR A 64 6.53 8.05 14.14
C TYR A 64 5.32 7.84 15.05
N LEU A 65 5.09 6.59 15.46
CA LEU A 65 3.99 6.25 16.37
C LEU A 65 4.16 6.90 17.74
N ASP A 66 5.37 6.95 18.29
CA ASP A 66 5.70 7.63 19.55
C ASP A 66 5.34 9.12 19.51
N GLY A 67 5.71 9.82 18.43
CA GLY A 67 5.33 11.21 18.22
C GLY A 67 3.82 11.42 18.17
N LYS A 68 3.07 10.52 17.50
CA LYS A 68 1.60 10.58 17.47
C LYS A 68 0.96 10.33 18.84
N VAL A 69 1.53 9.43 19.63
CA VAL A 69 1.06 9.20 21.00
C VAL A 69 1.35 10.43 21.87
N ASP A 70 2.53 11.04 21.75
CA ASP A 70 2.88 12.25 22.50
C ASP A 70 1.99 13.44 22.14
N GLU A 71 1.66 13.63 20.86
CA GLU A 71 0.65 14.61 20.41
C GLU A 71 -0.69 14.39 21.12
N LEU A 72 -1.20 13.15 21.12
CA LEU A 72 -2.47 12.79 21.77
C LEU A 72 -2.44 12.96 23.29
N VAL A 73 -1.31 12.67 23.94
CA VAL A 73 -1.14 12.88 25.39
C VAL A 73 -1.23 14.36 25.73
N ASN A 74 -0.69 15.23 24.89
CA ASN A 74 -0.75 16.68 25.09
C ASN A 74 -2.16 17.25 24.86
N GLU A 75 -2.93 16.69 23.92
CA GLU A 75 -4.27 17.18 23.59
C GLU A 75 -5.36 16.62 24.51
N VAL A 76 -5.34 15.31 24.76
CA VAL A 76 -6.43 14.58 25.43
C VAL A 76 -6.08 14.31 26.90
N GLY A 77 -4.81 14.42 27.28
CA GLY A 77 -4.29 14.14 28.60
C GLY A 77 -3.88 12.68 28.78
N GLN A 78 -3.46 12.32 30.00
CA GLN A 78 -3.08 10.95 30.34
C GLN A 78 -4.31 10.07 30.55
N ILE A 79 -4.91 9.64 29.43
CA ILE A 79 -5.85 8.52 29.41
C ILE A 79 -5.02 7.22 29.38
N GLY A 80 -5.56 6.13 29.94
CA GLY A 80 -4.84 4.85 30.00
C GLY A 80 -4.23 4.41 28.66
N ASP A 81 -3.02 3.87 28.73
CA ASP A 81 -2.12 3.62 27.61
C ASP A 81 -2.75 2.78 26.49
N THR A 82 -3.59 1.81 26.84
CA THR A 82 -4.32 0.99 25.85
C THR A 82 -5.21 1.85 24.96
N SER A 83 -5.95 2.80 25.55
CA SER A 83 -6.85 3.68 24.80
C SER A 83 -6.06 4.67 23.95
N LEU A 84 -4.93 5.19 24.45
CA LEU A 84 -4.02 6.05 23.69
C LEU A 84 -3.48 5.33 22.44
N MET A 85 -3.02 4.09 22.59
CA MET A 85 -2.52 3.29 21.46
C MET A 85 -3.60 3.00 20.42
N VAL A 86 -4.85 2.76 20.85
CA VAL A 86 -5.97 2.56 19.93
C VAL A 86 -6.28 3.85 19.16
N MET A 87 -6.30 5.00 19.84
CA MET A 87 -6.52 6.30 19.18
C MET A 87 -5.40 6.63 18.21
N ALA A 88 -4.13 6.45 18.62
CA ALA A 88 -2.98 6.65 17.75
C ALA A 88 -3.02 5.73 16.51
N GLY A 89 -3.37 4.46 16.70
CA GLY A 89 -3.51 3.51 15.60
C GLY A 89 -4.61 3.88 14.61
N LEU A 90 -5.76 4.37 15.10
CA LEU A 90 -6.83 4.86 14.24
C LEU A 90 -6.41 6.11 13.46
N LEU A 91 -5.76 7.07 14.11
CA LEU A 91 -5.28 8.30 13.48
C LEU A 91 -4.26 8.01 12.36
N VAL A 92 -3.29 7.13 12.61
CA VAL A 92 -2.32 6.72 11.58
C VAL A 92 -3.00 5.97 10.43
N THR A 93 -4.06 5.20 10.72
CA THR A 93 -4.81 4.49 9.69
C THR A 93 -5.62 5.45 8.82
N ASP A 94 -6.17 6.51 9.41
CA ASP A 94 -6.91 7.57 8.73
C ASP A 94 -6.00 8.32 7.74
N GLU A 95 -4.85 8.80 8.18
CA GLU A 95 -3.84 9.45 7.33
C GLU A 95 -3.36 8.54 6.18
N LEU A 96 -3.20 7.25 6.47
CA LEU A 96 -2.83 6.26 5.46
C LEU A 96 -3.99 5.97 4.49
N SER A 97 -5.24 6.16 4.89
CA SER A 97 -6.41 6.06 4.01
C SER A 97 -6.45 7.25 3.07
N ASP A 98 -6.33 8.47 3.59
CA ASP A 98 -6.33 9.72 2.82
C ASP A 98 -5.24 9.71 1.74
N THR A 99 -4.00 9.39 2.13
CA THR A 99 -2.88 9.33 1.18
C THR A 99 -3.05 8.25 0.10
N ARG A 100 -3.76 7.16 0.39
CA ARG A 100 -4.07 6.14 -0.62
C ARG A 100 -5.16 6.61 -1.57
N GLU A 101 -6.17 7.31 -1.08
CA GLU A 101 -7.23 7.89 -1.90
C GLU A 101 -6.66 8.93 -2.86
N GLU A 102 -5.85 9.87 -2.36
CA GLU A 102 -5.14 10.86 -3.20
C GLU A 102 -4.26 10.21 -4.27
N LEU A 103 -3.55 9.13 -3.92
CA LEU A 103 -2.72 8.40 -4.87
C LEU A 103 -3.55 7.72 -5.97
N GLU A 104 -4.68 7.12 -5.62
CA GLU A 104 -5.58 6.50 -6.58
C GLU A 104 -6.26 7.55 -7.48
N GLU A 105 -6.65 8.70 -6.95
CA GLU A 105 -7.14 9.83 -7.74
C GLU A 105 -6.08 10.33 -8.73
N ALA A 106 -4.86 10.59 -8.27
CA ALA A 106 -3.76 11.02 -9.13
C ALA A 106 -3.43 10.00 -10.24
N ARG A 107 -3.51 8.71 -9.93
CA ARG A 107 -3.34 7.62 -10.92
C ARG A 107 -4.45 7.64 -11.95
N ASN A 108 -5.70 7.81 -11.52
CA ASN A 108 -6.85 7.87 -12.41
C ASN A 108 -6.81 9.09 -13.33
N ASP A 109 -6.40 10.24 -12.82
CA ASP A 109 -6.27 11.45 -13.63
C ASP A 109 -5.14 11.33 -14.64
N THR A 110 -3.99 10.78 -14.24
CA THR A 110 -2.89 10.47 -15.18
C THR A 110 -3.36 9.50 -16.27
N ALA A 111 -4.15 8.49 -15.92
CA ALA A 111 -4.69 7.53 -16.89
C ALA A 111 -5.71 8.18 -17.85
N ARG A 112 -6.57 9.09 -17.36
CA ARG A 112 -7.52 9.85 -18.18
C ARG A 112 -6.80 10.80 -19.13
N GLU A 113 -5.78 11.51 -18.66
CA GLU A 113 -4.96 12.40 -19.50
C GLU A 113 -4.24 11.61 -20.59
N ALA A 114 -3.65 10.45 -20.24
CA ALA A 114 -3.00 9.58 -21.21
C ALA A 114 -4.00 9.07 -22.27
N GLN A 115 -5.22 8.67 -21.85
CA GLN A 115 -6.25 8.23 -22.78
C GLN A 115 -6.70 9.37 -23.71
N SER A 116 -6.97 10.56 -23.17
CA SER A 116 -7.34 11.73 -23.97
C SER A 116 -6.26 12.10 -24.99
N ALA A 117 -4.99 12.01 -24.60
CA ALA A 117 -3.89 12.27 -25.52
C ALA A 117 -3.81 11.22 -26.64
N ILE A 118 -4.11 9.95 -26.36
CA ILE A 118 -4.20 8.89 -27.37
C ILE A 118 -5.36 9.20 -28.33
N ASP A 119 -6.55 9.48 -27.81
CA ASP A 119 -7.74 9.77 -28.62
C ASP A 119 -7.50 10.98 -29.57
N ASP A 120 -6.89 12.06 -29.06
CA ASP A 120 -6.49 13.23 -29.86
C ASP A 120 -5.49 12.86 -30.97
N THR A 121 -4.53 11.98 -30.67
CA THR A 121 -3.58 11.52 -31.69
C THR A 121 -4.23 10.63 -32.73
N GLU A 122 -5.17 9.76 -32.33
CA GLU A 122 -5.91 8.89 -33.25
C GLU A 122 -6.76 9.72 -34.22
N GLU A 123 -7.46 10.75 -33.74
CA GLU A 123 -8.25 11.64 -34.60
C GLU A 123 -7.36 12.39 -35.63
N ARG A 124 -6.21 12.89 -35.18
CA ARG A 124 -5.22 13.53 -36.07
C ARG A 124 -4.65 12.57 -37.10
N LEU A 125 -4.41 11.31 -36.72
CA LEU A 125 -3.92 10.28 -37.62
C LEU A 125 -4.98 9.90 -38.67
N ALA A 126 -6.23 9.71 -38.25
CA ALA A 126 -7.34 9.45 -39.16
C ALA A 126 -7.47 10.56 -40.23
N THR A 127 -7.50 11.82 -39.79
CA THR A 127 -7.57 12.98 -40.69
C THR A 127 -6.41 13.01 -41.70
N ARG A 128 -5.20 12.66 -41.26
CA ARG A 128 -4.02 12.61 -42.16
C ARG A 128 -4.11 11.47 -43.16
N ILE A 129 -4.62 10.31 -42.75
CA ILE A 129 -4.80 9.16 -43.64
C ILE A 129 -5.85 9.49 -44.71
N ASP A 130 -6.96 10.13 -44.34
CA ASP A 130 -7.99 10.56 -45.30
C ASP A 130 -7.41 11.56 -46.32
N GLY A 131 -6.63 12.55 -45.86
CA GLY A 131 -5.97 13.51 -46.75
C GLY A 131 -4.91 12.87 -47.67
N LEU A 132 -4.24 11.80 -47.24
CA LEU A 132 -3.35 11.03 -48.10
C LEU A 132 -4.11 10.24 -49.15
N SER A 133 -5.22 9.61 -48.77
CA SER A 133 -6.10 8.88 -49.69
C SER A 133 -6.64 9.79 -50.79
N GLU A 134 -7.14 10.98 -50.43
CA GLU A 134 -7.65 11.96 -51.41
C GLU A 134 -6.57 12.40 -52.42
N ARG A 135 -5.32 12.53 -51.97
CA ARG A 135 -4.18 12.86 -52.86
C ARG A 135 -3.83 11.71 -53.79
N ILE A 136 -3.90 10.47 -53.32
CA ILE A 136 -3.64 9.28 -54.14
C ILE A 136 -4.73 9.15 -55.21
N GLU A 137 -5.99 9.36 -54.87
CA GLU A 137 -7.10 9.37 -55.84
C GLU A 137 -6.88 10.43 -56.93
N LYS A 138 -6.55 11.67 -56.55
CA LYS A 138 -6.25 12.74 -57.52
C LYS A 138 -5.10 12.39 -58.47
N LEU A 139 -4.05 11.72 -57.96
CA LEU A 139 -2.93 11.28 -58.80
C LEU A 139 -3.33 10.15 -59.74
N ALA A 140 -4.17 9.21 -59.27
CA ALA A 140 -4.67 8.12 -60.10
C ALA A 140 -5.55 8.66 -61.25
N ASP A 141 -6.43 9.62 -60.97
CA ASP A 141 -7.27 10.27 -61.99
C ASP A 141 -6.44 10.98 -63.06
N LEU A 142 -5.37 11.69 -62.66
CA LEU A 142 -4.46 12.35 -63.59
C LEU A 142 -3.74 11.36 -64.52
N LEU A 143 -3.30 10.22 -63.99
CA LEU A 143 -2.62 9.19 -64.78
C LEU A 143 -3.57 8.40 -65.68
N ALA A 144 -4.86 8.32 -65.34
CA ALA A 144 -5.86 7.66 -66.17
C ALA A 144 -6.37 8.53 -67.33
N ALA A 145 -6.10 9.84 -67.29
CA ALA A 145 -6.51 10.80 -68.30
C ALA A 145 -5.47 11.02 -69.43
N ASP A 146 -4.26 10.50 -69.28
CA ASP A 146 -3.20 10.40 -70.31
C ASP A 146 -3.25 9.04 -71.02
#